data_AF-A0A376TXJ2-F1
#
_entry.id   AF-A0A376TXJ2-F1
#
_cell.length_a   1.000
_cell.length_b   1.000
_cell.length_c   1.000
_cell.angle_alpha   90.00
_cell.angle_beta   90.00
_cell.angle_gamma   90.00
#
_symmetry.space_group_name_H-M   'P 1'
#
loop_
_entity.id
_entity.type
_entity.pdbx_description
1 polymer ?
#
loop_
_entity_poly.entity_id
_entity_poly.type
_entity_poly.pdbx_seq_one_letter_code
_entity_poly.pdbx_strand_id
1 'polypeptide(L)'
;MGMSAFPSFMTQATPATQPLINAEPAVAAQTEQNPQVGQVMLGVQGADAPVVAQNGPSRDVKLTFAQIAPPPGSMVLRGINPNGSIEFGMRSDEVVTKAMLNLEYTPSPSLLPVQSQLKVYLNDELMGVLPVTKEQLGKKTLAQMPINPLFITDFNRVRLEFVGHYQDVCENPASTTLWLDVGRSSGLDLTYQTLNVKNDLSHFPVPFFDPRDNRTNTLPMVFAGAPDVGLQQASAIVASWFGSRSGWRGQNFPVLYNQLPDRNAIVFATNDKRPDFLRDHPAVKAPVIEMINHPQNPYVKLLVVFGRDDKDLLQAAKGIAQGNILFRGESVVVNEVKPLLPRKPYDAPNWVRTDRPVTFGELKTYEEQLQSSGLEPAAINVSLNLPPDLYLMRQYRH
;
A
#
# COMPACT_ATOMS: atom_id res chain seq x y z
N MET A 1 76.10 -49.37 2.71
CA MET A 1 77.07 -49.36 3.84
C MET A 1 76.29 -48.99 5.10
N GLY A 2 76.49 -49.68 6.24
CA GLY A 2 75.68 -49.52 7.47
C GLY A 2 74.30 -50.21 7.37
N MET A 3 73.86 -51.23 8.13
CA MET A 3 74.14 -51.66 9.52
C MET A 3 73.89 -50.56 10.56
N SER A 4 73.13 -50.71 11.66
CA SER A 4 72.23 -51.77 12.22
C SER A 4 71.21 -51.07 13.18
N ALA A 5 70.32 -51.65 14.02
CA ALA A 5 70.12 -53.01 14.54
C ALA A 5 68.65 -53.26 15.03
N PHE A 6 68.41 -54.43 15.64
CA PHE A 6 67.25 -54.88 16.43
C PHE A 6 67.58 -54.82 17.96
N PRO A 7 66.65 -54.89 18.96
CA PRO A 7 65.80 -56.08 19.20
C PRO A 7 64.38 -55.90 19.82
N SER A 8 63.68 -57.03 19.83
CA SER A 8 62.32 -57.33 20.31
C SER A 8 62.21 -57.57 21.83
N PHE A 9 60.98 -57.63 22.37
CA PHE A 9 60.36 -58.67 23.25
C PHE A 9 58.87 -58.29 23.44
N MET A 10 57.85 -59.11 23.13
CA MET A 10 57.21 -60.18 23.93
C MET A 10 56.76 -59.72 25.36
N THR A 11 55.57 -60.02 25.90
CA THR A 11 54.58 -61.11 25.60
C THR A 11 53.13 -60.78 26.06
N GLN A 12 52.21 -61.69 25.73
CA GLN A 12 50.78 -61.89 26.12
C GLN A 12 50.48 -61.77 27.66
N ALA A 13 49.26 -61.78 28.23
CA ALA A 13 47.99 -62.41 27.80
C ALA A 13 46.71 -61.91 28.56
N THR A 14 45.58 -61.72 27.83
CA THR A 14 44.19 -62.27 27.99
C THR A 14 43.52 -62.59 29.37
N PRO A 15 42.17 -62.76 29.46
CA PRO A 15 41.02 -62.00 28.88
C PRO A 15 39.75 -61.92 29.81
N ALA A 16 38.60 -61.52 29.24
CA ALA A 16 37.20 -61.62 29.74
C ALA A 16 36.74 -60.59 30.81
N THR A 17 35.49 -60.08 30.84
CA THR A 17 34.21 -60.51 30.22
C THR A 17 33.34 -59.29 29.85
N GLN A 18 32.53 -59.34 28.78
CA GLN A 18 31.50 -58.32 28.44
C GLN A 18 30.15 -58.57 29.18
N PRO A 19 29.20 -57.62 29.20
CA PRO A 19 28.23 -57.53 28.09
C PRO A 19 27.94 -56.11 27.55
N LEU A 20 27.42 -56.12 26.31
CA LEU A 20 27.00 -55.00 25.45
C LEU A 20 26.04 -53.96 26.06
N ILE A 21 26.21 -52.70 25.65
CA ILE A 21 25.12 -51.81 25.20
C ILE A 21 25.65 -50.95 24.02
N ASN A 22 24.88 -50.81 22.94
CA ASN A 22 25.28 -50.10 21.71
C ASN A 22 25.29 -48.57 21.83
N ALA A 23 26.31 -47.92 21.27
CA ALA A 23 26.23 -46.60 20.62
C ALA A 23 27.38 -46.44 19.60
N GLU A 24 27.04 -46.23 18.32
CA GLU A 24 27.98 -45.99 17.20
C GLU A 24 28.01 -44.49 16.82
N PRO A 25 28.94 -44.01 15.95
CA PRO A 25 29.79 -42.90 16.35
C PRO A 25 29.53 -41.56 15.64
N ALA A 26 30.17 -40.51 16.18
CA ALA A 26 30.06 -39.14 15.68
C ALA A 26 30.65 -38.96 14.27
N VAL A 27 29.92 -38.22 13.43
CA VAL A 27 30.39 -37.68 12.14
C VAL A 27 30.66 -36.18 12.30
N ALA A 28 31.75 -35.70 11.69
CA ALA A 28 32.17 -34.31 11.79
C ALA A 28 31.18 -33.35 11.12
N ALA A 29 30.81 -32.27 11.82
CA ALA A 29 30.03 -31.17 11.26
C ALA A 29 30.96 -30.05 10.76
N GLN A 30 30.82 -29.70 9.49
CA GLN A 30 31.46 -28.52 8.91
C GLN A 30 30.78 -27.25 9.44
N THR A 31 31.56 -26.24 9.82
CA THR A 31 31.03 -24.93 10.22
C THR A 31 30.73 -24.07 9.00
N GLU A 32 29.44 -23.93 8.67
CA GLU A 32 28.99 -22.93 7.70
C GLU A 32 29.24 -21.52 8.24
N GLN A 33 30.05 -20.74 7.50
CA GLN A 33 30.26 -19.32 7.81
C GLN A 33 29.04 -18.51 7.37
N ASN A 34 28.12 -18.27 8.31
CA ASN A 34 27.03 -17.33 8.11
C ASN A 34 27.60 -15.89 8.01
N PRO A 35 27.36 -15.13 6.93
CA PRO A 35 27.91 -13.78 6.79
C PRO A 35 27.36 -12.86 7.90
N GLN A 36 28.27 -12.23 8.65
CA GLN A 36 27.92 -11.30 9.72
C GLN A 36 27.23 -10.04 9.17
N VAL A 37 25.90 -10.02 9.25
CA VAL A 37 25.08 -8.84 8.99
C VAL A 37 25.18 -7.90 10.19
N GLY A 38 25.60 -6.65 9.96
CA GLY A 38 25.56 -5.63 11.01
C GLY A 38 24.12 -5.25 11.31
N GLN A 39 23.64 -5.50 12.53
CA GLN A 39 22.35 -5.02 13.01
C GLN A 39 22.53 -3.81 13.91
N VAL A 40 21.80 -2.73 13.64
CA VAL A 40 21.67 -1.58 14.54
C VAL A 40 20.25 -1.48 15.05
N MET A 41 20.07 -1.70 16.35
CA MET A 41 18.87 -1.24 17.06
C MET A 41 19.16 0.16 17.63
N LEU A 42 18.34 1.15 17.28
CA LEU A 42 18.32 2.40 18.04
C LEU A 42 17.74 2.12 19.44
N GLY A 43 18.58 2.30 20.46
CA GLY A 43 18.15 2.33 21.85
C GLY A 43 17.46 3.65 22.17
N VAL A 44 16.19 3.80 21.78
CA VAL A 44 15.36 4.97 22.12
C VAL A 44 14.06 4.49 22.79
N GLN A 45 13.98 4.68 24.11
CA GLN A 45 12.70 4.73 24.80
C GLN A 45 12.12 6.14 24.62
N GLY A 46 10.97 6.27 23.96
CA GLY A 46 10.35 7.60 23.77
C GLY A 46 9.46 7.73 22.54
N ALA A 47 8.41 6.93 22.46
CA ALA A 47 7.26 7.21 21.60
C ALA A 47 5.99 6.66 22.28
N ASP A 48 5.63 7.25 23.42
CA ASP A 48 4.28 7.11 23.98
C ASP A 48 3.31 7.86 23.06
N ALA A 49 3.03 7.26 21.90
CA ALA A 49 1.88 7.62 21.09
C ALA A 49 0.64 7.51 21.99
N PRO A 50 -0.31 8.47 21.93
CA PRO A 50 -1.56 8.33 22.65
C PRO A 50 -2.20 7.03 22.20
N VAL A 51 -2.34 6.08 23.13
CA VAL A 51 -2.99 4.82 22.86
C VAL A 51 -4.43 5.15 22.52
N VAL A 52 -4.76 5.20 21.23
CA VAL A 52 -6.13 5.18 20.74
C VAL A 52 -6.66 3.78 21.04
N ALA A 53 -7.01 3.56 22.30
CA ALA A 53 -7.54 2.33 22.85
C ALA A 53 -9.00 2.14 22.43
N GLN A 54 -9.26 2.23 21.12
CA GLN A 54 -10.38 1.52 20.54
C GLN A 54 -9.96 0.06 20.44
N ASN A 55 -10.76 -0.87 20.95
CA ASN A 55 -10.58 -2.30 20.69
C ASN A 55 -11.19 -2.62 19.31
N GLY A 56 -10.63 -1.99 18.27
CA GLY A 56 -11.08 -2.14 16.89
C GLY A 56 -10.27 -3.20 16.14
N PRO A 57 -10.81 -3.77 15.05
CA PRO A 57 -10.07 -4.67 14.18
C PRO A 57 -8.77 -4.02 13.72
N SER A 58 -7.65 -4.70 13.98
CA SER A 58 -6.32 -4.30 13.52
C SER A 58 -5.79 -5.27 12.48
N ARG A 59 -4.92 -4.78 11.60
CA ARG A 59 -4.21 -5.59 10.60
C ARG A 59 -2.78 -5.09 10.44
N ASP A 60 -1.85 -6.03 10.46
CA ASP A 60 -0.44 -5.76 10.14
C ASP A 60 -0.22 -5.82 8.62
N VAL A 61 0.59 -4.89 8.12
CA VAL A 61 0.87 -4.70 6.69
C VAL A 61 2.34 -4.42 6.51
N LYS A 62 2.97 -5.15 5.58
CA LYS A 62 4.34 -4.89 5.15
C LYS A 62 4.33 -4.25 3.77
N LEU A 63 4.77 -3.01 3.67
CA LEU A 63 4.98 -2.29 2.42
C LEU A 63 6.47 -2.34 2.08
N THR A 64 6.85 -3.14 1.09
CA THR A 64 8.27 -3.28 0.69
C THR A 64 8.67 -2.20 -0.30
N PHE A 65 9.93 -1.78 -0.31
CA PHE A 65 10.41 -0.76 -1.25
C PHE A 65 10.28 -1.24 -2.71
N ALA A 66 10.34 -2.55 -2.96
CA ALA A 66 10.00 -3.15 -4.24
C ALA A 66 8.56 -2.88 -4.74
N GLN A 67 7.64 -2.48 -3.85
CA GLN A 67 6.24 -2.13 -4.18
C GLN A 67 5.97 -0.63 -4.17
N ILE A 68 6.62 0.14 -3.28
CA ILE A 68 6.29 1.56 -3.02
C ILE A 68 7.39 2.57 -3.36
N ALA A 69 8.62 2.12 -3.66
CA ALA A 69 9.67 2.99 -4.14
C ALA A 69 9.64 3.06 -5.68
N PRO A 70 10.13 4.15 -6.30
CA PRO A 70 10.30 4.22 -7.75
C PRO A 70 11.09 3.01 -8.30
N PRO A 71 10.72 2.46 -9.48
CA PRO A 71 11.48 1.38 -10.11
C PRO A 71 12.97 1.74 -10.24
N PRO A 72 13.92 0.87 -9.83
CA PRO A 72 13.77 -0.58 -9.63
C PRO A 72 13.39 -1.03 -8.21
N GLY A 73 12.94 -0.14 -7.33
CA GLY A 73 12.60 -0.45 -5.93
C GLY A 73 13.80 -0.39 -4.97
N SER A 74 14.95 0.09 -5.43
CA SER A 74 16.16 0.38 -4.65
C SER A 74 16.70 1.75 -5.07
N MET A 75 17.42 2.43 -4.19
CA MET A 75 17.92 3.79 -4.43
C MET A 75 19.37 3.94 -3.99
N VAL A 76 20.18 4.63 -4.81
CA VAL A 76 21.57 4.95 -4.49
C VAL A 76 21.66 6.44 -4.18
N LEU A 77 21.83 6.76 -2.90
CA LEU A 77 22.02 8.12 -2.44
C LEU A 77 23.49 8.52 -2.67
N ARG A 78 23.74 9.74 -3.15
CA ARG A 78 25.07 10.24 -3.53
C ARG A 78 25.31 11.65 -2.98
N GLY A 79 26.57 12.10 -2.90
CA GLY A 79 26.86 13.47 -2.43
C GLY A 79 26.14 14.58 -3.22
N ILE A 80 26.00 14.43 -4.55
CA ILE A 80 25.25 15.36 -5.43
C ILE A 80 23.73 15.13 -5.46
N ASN A 81 23.27 13.94 -5.08
CA ASN A 81 21.86 13.60 -4.98
C ASN A 81 21.62 12.77 -3.71
N PRO A 82 21.58 13.43 -2.54
CA PRO A 82 21.54 12.75 -1.25
C PRO A 82 20.15 12.23 -0.88
N ASN A 83 19.12 12.61 -1.64
CA ASN A 83 17.72 12.36 -1.30
C ASN A 83 17.17 11.15 -2.06
N GLY A 84 16.51 10.27 -1.33
CA GLY A 84 15.62 9.24 -1.89
C GLY A 84 14.29 9.29 -1.16
N SER A 85 13.20 8.94 -1.83
CA SER A 85 11.87 8.96 -1.21
C SER A 85 11.02 7.76 -1.62
N ILE A 86 10.13 7.40 -0.71
CA ILE A 86 9.04 6.44 -0.92
C ILE A 86 7.74 7.10 -0.51
N GLU A 87 6.63 6.66 -1.11
CA GLU A 87 5.32 7.25 -0.87
C GLU A 87 4.28 6.17 -0.57
N PHE A 88 3.39 6.41 0.40
CA PHE A 88 2.29 5.51 0.72
C PHE A 88 1.03 6.27 1.15
N GLY A 89 -0.12 5.82 0.66
CA GLY A 89 -1.44 6.31 1.06
C GLY A 89 -2.00 5.57 2.27
N MET A 90 -2.92 6.21 2.98
CA MET A 90 -3.77 5.60 4.00
C MET A 90 -5.25 5.75 3.60
N ARG A 91 -6.10 4.83 4.05
CA ARG A 91 -7.55 4.95 3.89
C ARG A 91 -8.15 5.88 4.93
N SER A 92 -9.20 6.60 4.56
CA SER A 92 -9.93 7.53 5.44
C SER A 92 -10.70 6.84 6.59
N ASP A 93 -10.90 5.52 6.52
CA ASP A 93 -11.56 4.68 7.53
C ASP A 93 -10.57 3.85 8.38
N GLU A 94 -9.27 4.13 8.28
CA GLU A 94 -8.21 3.49 9.05
C GLU A 94 -7.27 4.52 9.69
N VAL A 95 -6.58 4.11 10.75
CA VAL A 95 -5.48 4.86 11.38
C VAL A 95 -4.29 3.94 11.60
N VAL A 96 -3.06 4.45 11.46
CA VAL A 96 -1.86 3.69 11.84
C VAL A 96 -1.63 3.83 13.35
N THR A 97 -1.46 2.71 14.05
CA THR A 97 -1.19 2.66 15.50
C THR A 97 0.28 2.36 15.81
N LYS A 98 0.98 1.70 14.89
CA LYS A 98 2.42 1.41 14.97
C LYS A 98 3.03 1.48 13.58
N ALA A 99 4.22 2.05 13.48
CA ALA A 99 5.00 2.07 12.26
C ALA A 99 6.48 1.79 12.56
N MET A 100 7.08 0.90 11.80
CA MET A 100 8.49 0.52 11.90
C MET A 100 9.12 0.55 10.51
N LEU A 101 10.12 1.39 10.31
CA LEU A 101 10.93 1.40 9.10
C LEU A 101 12.08 0.40 9.27
N ASN A 102 12.09 -0.62 8.41
CA ASN A 102 13.19 -1.57 8.28
C ASN A 102 14.01 -1.18 7.06
N LEU A 103 15.30 -0.91 7.24
CA LEU A 103 16.23 -0.58 6.16
C LEU A 103 17.29 -1.67 6.01
N GLU A 104 17.49 -2.13 4.77
CA GLU A 104 18.74 -2.76 4.35
C GLU A 104 19.53 -1.74 3.53
N TYR A 105 20.73 -1.39 3.99
CA TYR A 105 21.59 -0.46 3.28
C TYR A 105 23.07 -0.87 3.32
N THR A 106 23.85 -0.39 2.35
CA THR A 106 25.30 -0.56 2.27
C THR A 106 25.95 0.82 2.15
N PRO A 107 26.67 1.29 3.18
CA PRO A 107 27.46 2.52 3.09
C PRO A 107 28.78 2.26 2.34
N SER A 108 29.25 3.27 1.59
CA SER A 108 30.54 3.19 0.89
C SER A 108 31.71 2.89 1.85
N PRO A 109 32.69 2.03 1.46
CA PRO A 109 33.86 1.72 2.28
C PRO A 109 34.72 2.93 2.66
N SER A 110 34.62 4.03 1.91
CA SER A 110 35.43 5.24 2.07
C SER A 110 34.81 6.29 3.00
N LEU A 111 33.65 6.01 3.60
CA LEU A 111 32.99 6.98 4.48
C LEU A 111 33.65 7.07 5.85
N LEU A 112 33.69 8.28 6.41
CA LEU A 112 34.09 8.54 7.78
C LEU A 112 32.95 8.15 8.73
N PRO A 113 33.18 7.18 9.64
CA PRO A 113 32.18 6.79 10.64
C PRO A 113 31.80 7.96 11.56
N VAL A 114 30.58 7.90 12.12
CA VAL A 114 29.95 8.92 12.99
C VAL A 114 29.67 10.26 12.30
N GLN A 115 30.58 10.77 11.46
CA GLN A 115 30.34 11.97 10.63
C GLN A 115 29.32 11.66 9.52
N SER A 116 29.48 10.52 8.83
CA SER A 116 28.52 10.07 7.83
C SER A 116 27.26 9.50 8.49
N GLN A 117 26.09 9.89 8.00
CA GLN A 117 24.81 9.56 8.58
C GLN A 117 23.68 9.52 7.53
N LEU A 118 22.65 8.73 7.80
CA LEU A 118 21.40 8.69 7.04
C LEU A 118 20.28 9.26 7.91
N LYS A 119 19.72 10.40 7.53
CA LYS A 119 18.54 10.96 8.19
C LYS A 119 17.28 10.36 7.58
N VAL A 120 16.25 10.18 8.41
CA VAL A 120 14.94 9.69 8.00
C VAL A 120 13.89 10.75 8.36
N TYR A 121 13.17 11.22 7.35
CA TYR A 121 12.06 12.15 7.50
C TYR A 121 10.74 11.47 7.14
N LEU A 122 9.65 11.82 7.84
CA LEU A 122 8.27 11.51 7.45
C LEU A 122 7.53 12.84 7.34
N ASN A 123 7.00 13.15 6.15
CA ASN A 123 6.24 14.38 5.90
C ASN A 123 7.01 15.63 6.38
N ASP A 124 8.29 15.67 6.03
CA ASP A 124 9.32 16.65 6.39
C ASP A 124 9.68 16.80 7.88
N GLU A 125 9.05 16.04 8.79
CA GLU A 125 9.47 15.92 10.19
C GLU A 125 10.61 14.89 10.34
N LEU A 126 11.63 15.18 11.16
CA LEU A 126 12.78 14.30 11.36
C LEU A 126 12.42 13.16 12.33
N MET A 127 12.28 11.94 11.82
CA MET A 127 11.99 10.74 12.63
C MET A 127 13.23 10.22 13.36
N GLY A 128 14.41 10.36 12.76
CA GLY A 128 15.65 9.92 13.37
C GLY A 128 16.87 9.98 12.45
N VAL A 129 18.02 9.61 13.01
CA VAL A 129 19.32 9.65 12.32
C VAL A 129 20.07 8.35 12.59
N LEU A 130 20.59 7.74 11.52
CA LEU A 130 21.37 6.51 11.54
C LEU A 130 22.84 6.85 11.25
N PRO A 131 23.73 6.89 12.25
CA PRO A 131 25.16 7.10 12.01
C PRO A 131 25.77 5.86 11.35
N VAL A 132 26.67 6.08 10.39
CA VAL A 132 27.49 5.02 9.80
C VAL A 132 28.57 4.62 10.79
N THR A 133 28.69 3.32 11.09
CA THR A 133 29.78 2.80 11.94
C THR A 133 30.87 2.10 11.12
N LYS A 134 32.06 1.93 11.71
CA LYS A 134 33.23 1.37 11.03
C LYS A 134 33.00 -0.07 10.54
N GLU A 135 32.16 -0.81 11.24
CA GLU A 135 31.86 -2.23 10.99
C GLU A 135 30.97 -2.42 9.76
N GLN A 136 30.18 -1.38 9.41
CA GLN A 136 29.21 -1.33 8.32
C GLN A 136 29.84 -0.97 6.97
N LEU A 137 31.01 -0.31 6.97
CA LEU A 137 31.68 0.19 5.77
C LEU A 137 31.86 -0.92 4.72
N GLY A 138 31.24 -0.75 3.55
CA GLY A 138 31.25 -1.74 2.46
C GLY A 138 30.43 -3.01 2.69
N LYS A 139 29.61 -3.08 3.74
CA LYS A 139 28.81 -4.27 4.11
C LYS A 139 27.32 -3.96 4.17
N LYS A 140 26.52 -4.99 3.85
CA LYS A 140 25.08 -4.96 4.10
C LYS A 140 24.80 -4.83 5.59
N THR A 141 24.03 -3.79 5.92
CA THR A 141 23.64 -3.40 7.26
C THR A 141 22.12 -3.37 7.34
N LEU A 142 21.57 -3.86 8.46
CA LEU A 142 20.15 -3.77 8.77
C LEU A 142 19.95 -2.77 9.92
N ALA A 143 18.98 -1.87 9.75
CA ALA A 143 18.53 -0.97 10.80
C ALA A 143 17.01 -1.01 10.93
N GLN A 144 16.54 -0.85 12.17
CA GLN A 144 15.13 -0.65 12.49
C GLN A 144 14.96 0.71 13.17
N MET A 145 14.01 1.49 12.66
CA MET A 145 13.67 2.81 13.20
C MET A 145 12.16 2.90 13.45
N PRO A 146 11.71 3.11 14.70
CA PRO A 146 10.31 3.38 14.97
C PRO A 146 9.93 4.71 14.31
N ILE A 147 8.79 4.73 13.61
CA ILE A 147 8.23 5.93 12.99
C ILE A 147 7.04 6.35 13.84
N ASN A 148 7.01 7.61 14.27
CA ASN A 148 5.92 8.09 15.12
C ASN A 148 4.62 8.20 14.30
N PRO A 149 3.56 7.41 14.61
CA PRO A 149 2.35 7.37 13.81
C PRO A 149 1.56 8.68 13.81
N LEU A 150 1.81 9.60 14.76
CA LEU A 150 1.15 10.91 14.81
C LEU A 150 1.46 11.82 13.62
N PHE A 151 2.56 11.57 12.91
CA PHE A 151 2.92 12.31 11.69
C PHE A 151 2.41 11.65 10.41
N ILE A 152 1.71 10.50 10.52
CA ILE A 152 1.10 9.81 9.39
C ILE A 152 -0.24 10.48 9.05
N THR A 153 -0.40 10.88 7.80
CA THR A 153 -1.61 11.52 7.27
C THR A 153 -2.21 10.66 6.13
N ASP A 154 -3.16 11.23 5.38
CA ASP A 154 -3.76 10.63 4.17
C ASP A 154 -2.73 10.16 3.13
N PHE A 155 -1.66 10.93 2.93
CA PHE A 155 -0.60 10.68 1.97
C PHE A 155 0.74 10.98 2.62
N ASN A 156 1.66 10.02 2.53
CA ASN A 156 2.89 10.03 3.31
C ASN A 156 4.10 9.88 2.42
N ARG A 157 5.08 10.77 2.61
CA ARG A 157 6.40 10.69 1.98
C ARG A 157 7.44 10.41 3.06
N VAL A 158 8.09 9.26 3.00
CA VAL A 158 9.29 9.00 3.80
C VAL A 158 10.49 9.36 2.94
N ARG A 159 11.28 10.34 3.40
CA ARG A 159 12.47 10.85 2.71
C ARG A 159 13.71 10.42 3.47
N LEU A 160 14.60 9.73 2.77
CA LEU A 160 15.93 9.36 3.22
C LEU A 160 16.92 10.41 2.72
N GLU A 161 17.72 10.99 3.61
CA GLU A 161 18.71 12.01 3.28
C GLU A 161 20.10 11.56 3.75
N PHE A 162 20.98 11.30 2.79
CA PHE A 162 22.36 10.91 3.04
C PHE A 162 23.25 12.13 3.26
N VAL A 163 23.89 12.21 4.43
CA VAL A 163 24.98 13.14 4.71
C VAL A 163 26.25 12.31 4.78
N GLY A 164 27.06 12.37 3.73
CA GLY A 164 28.28 11.58 3.59
C GLY A 164 29.53 12.43 3.65
N HIS A 165 30.53 11.96 4.40
CA HIS A 165 31.86 12.52 4.47
C HIS A 165 32.89 11.41 4.22
N TYR A 166 33.94 11.67 3.46
CA TYR A 166 35.03 10.75 3.13
C TYR A 166 36.42 11.30 3.50
N GLN A 167 36.55 12.60 3.81
CA GLN A 167 37.77 13.21 4.33
C GLN A 167 37.46 14.48 5.14
N ASP A 168 38.21 14.77 6.21
CA ASP A 168 37.85 15.86 7.14
C ASP A 168 37.97 17.30 6.56
N VAL A 169 38.63 17.47 5.40
CA VAL A 169 38.95 18.79 4.83
C VAL A 169 38.85 18.78 3.30
N CYS A 170 38.33 19.86 2.70
CA CYS A 170 38.27 20.10 1.25
C CYS A 170 37.61 18.98 0.41
N GLU A 171 36.49 18.45 0.89
CA GLU A 171 35.73 17.41 0.18
C GLU A 171 35.22 17.87 -1.19
N ASN A 172 35.15 16.93 -2.14
CA ASN A 172 34.39 17.10 -3.38
C ASN A 172 33.00 16.44 -3.24
N PRO A 173 31.89 17.20 -3.23
CA PRO A 173 30.53 16.64 -3.17
C PRO A 173 30.19 15.69 -4.33
N ALA A 174 30.85 15.85 -5.48
CA ALA A 174 30.70 14.98 -6.65
C ALA A 174 31.65 13.77 -6.65
N SER A 175 32.34 13.49 -5.53
CA SER A 175 33.19 12.30 -5.42
C SER A 175 32.38 11.02 -5.60
N THR A 176 32.88 10.11 -6.43
CA THR A 176 32.28 8.77 -6.63
C THR A 176 32.38 7.89 -5.39
N THR A 177 33.17 8.27 -4.38
CA THR A 177 33.25 7.61 -3.07
C THR A 177 32.07 7.92 -2.16
N LEU A 178 31.34 9.03 -2.39
CA LEU A 178 30.19 9.44 -1.60
C LEU A 178 28.91 8.74 -2.08
N TRP A 179 28.66 7.54 -1.56
CA TRP A 179 27.42 6.80 -1.82
C TRP A 179 26.93 5.97 -0.64
N LEU A 180 25.61 5.75 -0.62
CA LEU A 180 24.91 4.81 0.25
C LEU A 180 23.80 4.14 -0.58
N ASP A 181 23.88 2.82 -0.72
CA ASP A 181 22.90 2.00 -1.46
C ASP A 181 21.80 1.52 -0.48
N VAL A 182 20.54 1.78 -0.78
CA VAL A 182 19.38 1.30 -0.02
C VAL A 182 18.66 0.22 -0.83
N GLY A 183 18.70 -1.01 -0.30
CA GLY A 183 18.23 -2.22 -0.97
C GLY A 183 16.70 -2.37 -0.94
N ARG A 184 16.16 -3.07 -1.95
CA ARG A 184 14.70 -3.27 -2.13
C ARG A 184 14.00 -4.08 -1.04
N SER A 185 14.78 -4.80 -0.23
CA SER A 185 14.36 -5.57 0.95
C SER A 185 13.94 -4.68 2.11
N SER A 186 14.30 -3.39 2.07
CA SER A 186 13.76 -2.36 2.96
C SER A 186 12.23 -2.28 2.87
N GLY A 187 11.57 -1.84 3.94
CA GLY A 187 10.12 -1.72 3.98
C GLY A 187 9.57 -1.14 5.27
N LEU A 188 8.32 -0.70 5.22
CA LEU A 188 7.54 -0.25 6.36
C LEU A 188 6.66 -1.40 6.84
N ASP A 189 6.81 -1.77 8.12
CA ASP A 189 5.85 -2.62 8.82
C ASP A 189 4.89 -1.68 9.57
N LEU A 190 3.60 -1.75 9.24
CA LEU A 190 2.55 -0.85 9.72
C LEU A 190 1.40 -1.67 10.35
N THR A 191 0.97 -1.29 11.56
CA THR A 191 -0.26 -1.82 12.17
C THR A 191 -1.39 -0.82 11.95
N TYR A 192 -2.28 -1.12 11.01
CA TYR A 192 -3.50 -0.36 10.79
C TYR A 192 -4.60 -0.78 11.76
N GLN A 193 -5.45 0.16 12.13
CA GLN A 193 -6.66 -0.05 12.90
C GLN A 193 -7.86 0.54 12.16
N THR A 194 -8.92 -0.25 12.02
CA THR A 194 -10.18 0.20 11.42
C THR A 194 -10.97 1.09 12.39
N LEU A 195 -11.48 2.22 11.88
CA LEU A 195 -12.28 3.18 12.63
C LEU A 195 -13.77 2.83 12.52
N ASN A 196 -14.52 2.96 13.62
CA ASN A 196 -15.98 2.95 13.57
C ASN A 196 -16.48 4.32 13.08
N VAL A 197 -16.43 4.52 11.75
CA VAL A 197 -16.90 5.76 11.11
C VAL A 197 -18.42 5.94 11.33
N LYS A 198 -18.91 7.17 11.37
CA LYS A 198 -20.36 7.42 11.46
C LYS A 198 -21.06 7.09 10.14
N ASN A 199 -22.36 6.83 10.20
CA ASN A 199 -23.19 6.72 9.01
C ASN A 199 -23.43 8.12 8.45
N ASP A 200 -22.59 8.55 7.50
CA ASP A 200 -22.72 9.83 6.83
C ASP A 200 -22.23 9.74 5.38
N LEU A 201 -23.17 9.90 4.46
CA LEU A 201 -22.94 9.89 3.03
C LEU A 201 -22.18 11.14 2.54
N SER A 202 -21.94 12.16 3.37
CA SER A 202 -21.14 13.34 2.99
C SER A 202 -19.71 13.01 2.54
N HIS A 203 -19.17 11.86 2.99
CA HIS A 203 -17.84 11.35 2.59
C HIS A 203 -17.91 10.29 1.48
N PHE A 204 -19.09 10.02 0.91
CA PHE A 204 -19.29 9.03 -0.15
C PHE A 204 -18.36 9.33 -1.36
N PRO A 205 -17.58 8.35 -1.87
CA PRO A 205 -17.75 6.91 -1.72
C PRO A 205 -17.05 6.20 -0.56
N VAL A 206 -16.38 6.90 0.36
CA VAL A 206 -15.80 6.26 1.56
C VAL A 206 -16.95 5.71 2.43
N PRO A 207 -16.85 4.48 2.99
CA PRO A 207 -15.71 3.56 2.98
C PRO A 207 -15.73 2.48 1.86
N PHE A 208 -16.71 2.53 0.96
CA PHE A 208 -16.91 1.56 -0.14
C PHE A 208 -15.85 1.68 -1.25
N PHE A 209 -15.29 2.87 -1.44
CA PHE A 209 -14.11 3.11 -2.26
C PHE A 209 -13.36 4.33 -1.71
N ASP A 210 -12.03 4.23 -1.56
CA ASP A 210 -11.15 5.33 -1.23
C ASP A 210 -10.10 5.50 -2.34
N PRO A 211 -9.98 6.67 -2.99
CA PRO A 211 -8.98 6.90 -4.04
C PRO A 211 -7.52 6.79 -3.55
N ARG A 212 -7.28 6.82 -2.23
CA ARG A 212 -5.96 6.67 -1.60
C ARG A 212 -5.56 5.20 -1.38
N ASP A 213 -6.50 4.27 -1.45
CA ASP A 213 -6.19 2.82 -1.39
C ASP A 213 -5.65 2.35 -2.73
N ASN A 214 -4.46 1.75 -2.74
CA ASN A 214 -3.82 1.22 -3.96
C ASN A 214 -4.13 -0.26 -4.23
N ARG A 215 -4.96 -0.90 -3.40
CA ARG A 215 -5.37 -2.30 -3.58
C ARG A 215 -6.56 -2.42 -4.56
N THR A 216 -6.76 -3.63 -5.07
CA THR A 216 -7.94 -4.00 -5.87
C THR A 216 -9.22 -3.80 -5.06
N ASN A 217 -10.14 -3.00 -5.59
CA ASN A 217 -11.42 -2.73 -4.93
C ASN A 217 -12.30 -4.00 -4.93
N THR A 218 -12.53 -4.61 -3.77
CA THR A 218 -13.39 -5.79 -3.63
C THR A 218 -14.63 -5.44 -2.82
N LEU A 219 -15.76 -5.27 -3.52
CA LEU A 219 -16.98 -4.67 -2.98
C LEU A 219 -18.19 -5.60 -3.28
N PRO A 220 -18.66 -6.41 -2.32
CA PRO A 220 -19.77 -7.34 -2.54
C PRO A 220 -21.08 -6.62 -2.91
N MET A 221 -21.86 -7.27 -3.78
CA MET A 221 -23.20 -6.85 -4.19
C MET A 221 -24.21 -7.86 -3.68
N VAL A 222 -25.04 -7.41 -2.74
CA VAL A 222 -25.97 -8.26 -1.98
C VAL A 222 -27.39 -8.05 -2.49
N PHE A 223 -28.09 -9.15 -2.75
CA PHE A 223 -29.49 -9.17 -3.19
C PHE A 223 -30.31 -10.11 -2.29
N ALA A 224 -31.64 -9.94 -2.27
CA ALA A 224 -32.54 -10.84 -1.55
C ALA A 224 -32.56 -12.29 -2.09
N GLY A 225 -32.16 -12.46 -3.35
CA GLY A 225 -32.15 -13.71 -4.09
C GLY A 225 -31.60 -13.46 -5.50
N ALA A 226 -31.84 -14.37 -6.45
CA ALA A 226 -31.47 -14.15 -7.84
C ALA A 226 -32.16 -12.87 -8.39
N PRO A 227 -31.39 -11.84 -8.83
CA PRO A 227 -31.97 -10.57 -9.25
C PRO A 227 -32.67 -10.69 -10.61
N ASP A 228 -33.81 -10.03 -10.75
CA ASP A 228 -34.45 -9.80 -12.04
C ASP A 228 -33.72 -8.72 -12.86
N VAL A 229 -34.25 -8.43 -14.06
CA VAL A 229 -33.68 -7.45 -15.01
C VAL A 229 -33.56 -6.05 -14.39
N GLY A 230 -34.48 -5.64 -13.51
CA GLY A 230 -34.46 -4.33 -12.87
C GLY A 230 -33.33 -4.22 -11.84
N LEU A 231 -33.23 -5.21 -10.96
CA LEU A 231 -32.14 -5.34 -9.98
C LEU A 231 -30.77 -5.50 -10.68
N GLN A 232 -30.67 -6.29 -11.74
CA GLN A 232 -29.47 -6.44 -12.57
C GLN A 232 -29.07 -5.11 -13.23
N GLN A 233 -30.01 -4.34 -13.79
CA GLN A 233 -29.72 -3.05 -14.41
C GLN A 233 -29.26 -2.01 -13.37
N ALA A 234 -29.92 -1.92 -12.22
CA ALA A 234 -29.56 -1.01 -11.14
C ALA A 234 -28.16 -1.31 -10.58
N SER A 235 -27.87 -2.58 -10.32
CA SER A 235 -26.56 -3.02 -9.84
C SER A 235 -25.45 -2.84 -10.88
N ALA A 236 -25.69 -3.13 -12.15
CA ALA A 236 -24.74 -2.89 -13.24
C ALA A 236 -24.35 -1.41 -13.38
N ILE A 237 -25.28 -0.48 -13.15
CA ILE A 237 -25.01 0.97 -13.12
C ILE A 237 -24.06 1.34 -11.97
N VAL A 238 -24.33 0.83 -10.76
CA VAL A 238 -23.49 1.09 -9.58
C VAL A 238 -22.10 0.43 -9.74
N ALA A 239 -22.05 -0.81 -10.24
CA ALA A 239 -20.83 -1.53 -10.57
C ALA A 239 -19.96 -0.76 -11.58
N SER A 240 -20.57 -0.22 -12.64
CA SER A 240 -19.87 0.57 -13.66
C SER A 240 -19.28 1.86 -13.08
N TRP A 241 -19.97 2.50 -12.14
CA TRP A 241 -19.48 3.71 -11.47
C TRP A 241 -18.31 3.44 -10.50
N PHE A 242 -18.36 2.37 -9.71
CA PHE A 242 -17.21 1.97 -8.88
C PHE A 242 -16.04 1.47 -9.74
N GLY A 243 -16.33 0.74 -10.83
CA GLY A 243 -15.33 0.26 -11.78
C GLY A 243 -14.59 1.41 -12.48
N SER A 244 -15.29 2.47 -12.90
CA SER A 244 -14.67 3.63 -13.55
C SER A 244 -13.71 4.40 -12.63
N ARG A 245 -13.87 4.29 -11.31
CA ARG A 245 -12.97 4.88 -10.30
C ARG A 245 -11.78 4.01 -9.93
N SER A 246 -11.88 2.68 -10.12
CA SER A 246 -10.85 1.73 -9.68
C SER A 246 -9.58 1.81 -10.55
N GLY A 247 -9.73 2.11 -11.85
CA GLY A 247 -8.60 2.34 -12.76
C GLY A 247 -7.65 1.14 -12.85
N TRP A 248 -6.34 1.40 -12.76
CA TRP A 248 -5.29 0.38 -12.85
C TRP A 248 -5.27 -0.63 -11.69
N ARG A 249 -5.91 -0.31 -10.55
CA ARG A 249 -5.90 -1.13 -9.33
C ARG A 249 -6.74 -2.41 -9.47
N GLY A 250 -7.64 -2.43 -10.45
CA GLY A 250 -8.60 -3.50 -10.67
C GLY A 250 -9.78 -3.45 -9.68
N GLN A 251 -10.81 -4.24 -10.01
CA GLN A 251 -12.06 -4.31 -9.26
C GLN A 251 -12.60 -5.74 -9.24
N ASN A 252 -13.30 -6.09 -8.16
CA ASN A 252 -14.02 -7.33 -7.99
C ASN A 252 -15.36 -7.03 -7.29
N PHE A 253 -16.45 -7.55 -7.83
CA PHE A 253 -17.80 -7.36 -7.28
C PHE A 253 -18.46 -8.71 -6.99
N PRO A 254 -18.10 -9.39 -5.88
CA PRO A 254 -18.70 -10.67 -5.51
C PRO A 254 -20.21 -10.55 -5.33
N VAL A 255 -20.99 -11.41 -5.97
CA VAL A 255 -22.46 -11.44 -5.82
C VAL A 255 -22.84 -12.35 -4.66
N LEU A 256 -23.68 -11.84 -3.75
CA LEU A 256 -24.19 -12.56 -2.59
C LEU A 256 -25.72 -12.57 -2.58
N TYR A 257 -26.32 -13.71 -2.26
CA TYR A 257 -27.77 -13.89 -2.20
C TYR A 257 -28.21 -14.19 -0.77
N ASN A 258 -29.03 -13.31 -0.21
CA ASN A 258 -29.57 -13.37 1.15
C ASN A 258 -28.50 -13.62 2.24
N GLN A 259 -27.25 -13.25 1.98
CA GLN A 259 -26.11 -13.49 2.85
C GLN A 259 -25.57 -12.16 3.37
N LEU A 260 -25.29 -12.11 4.66
CA LEU A 260 -24.66 -10.97 5.29
C LEU A 260 -23.15 -10.95 4.93
N PRO A 261 -22.61 -9.84 4.39
CA PRO A 261 -21.25 -9.76 3.86
C PRO A 261 -20.20 -9.56 4.96
N ASP A 262 -18.99 -10.11 4.78
CA ASP A 262 -17.87 -10.00 5.74
C ASP A 262 -17.18 -8.61 5.76
N ARG A 263 -17.55 -7.72 4.85
CA ARG A 263 -16.87 -6.44 4.56
C ARG A 263 -17.85 -5.40 4.01
N ASN A 264 -17.36 -4.18 3.80
CA ASN A 264 -18.13 -3.08 3.23
C ASN A 264 -18.77 -3.53 1.90
N ALA A 265 -20.07 -3.32 1.73
CA ALA A 265 -20.84 -3.90 0.62
C ALA A 265 -21.98 -2.98 0.17
N ILE A 266 -22.47 -3.22 -1.05
CA ILE A 266 -23.66 -2.59 -1.60
C ILE A 266 -24.82 -3.59 -1.52
N VAL A 267 -25.94 -3.18 -0.93
CA VAL A 267 -27.15 -3.99 -0.80
C VAL A 267 -28.24 -3.39 -1.67
N PHE A 268 -28.84 -4.20 -2.55
CA PHE A 268 -29.95 -3.78 -3.40
C PHE A 268 -31.26 -4.35 -2.84
N ALA A 269 -32.23 -3.49 -2.58
CA ALA A 269 -33.49 -3.87 -1.94
C ALA A 269 -34.69 -3.10 -2.53
N THR A 270 -35.85 -3.76 -2.58
CA THR A 270 -37.15 -3.10 -2.67
C THR A 270 -38.00 -3.44 -1.46
N ASN A 271 -39.15 -2.78 -1.28
CA ASN A 271 -40.03 -3.06 -0.14
C ASN A 271 -40.47 -4.54 -0.09
N ASP A 272 -40.66 -5.15 -1.26
CA ASP A 272 -41.08 -6.55 -1.41
C ASP A 272 -39.90 -7.53 -1.54
N LYS A 273 -38.72 -7.07 -2.00
CA LYS A 273 -37.54 -7.91 -2.28
C LYS A 273 -36.33 -7.37 -1.50
N ARG A 274 -36.12 -7.83 -0.28
CA ARG A 274 -34.97 -7.43 0.57
C ARG A 274 -34.36 -8.64 1.31
N PRO A 275 -33.03 -8.66 1.55
CA PRO A 275 -32.41 -9.69 2.37
C PRO A 275 -33.01 -9.77 3.78
N ASP A 276 -32.94 -10.93 4.41
CA ASP A 276 -33.52 -11.20 5.73
C ASP A 276 -32.98 -10.26 6.82
N PHE A 277 -31.71 -9.85 6.73
CA PHE A 277 -31.12 -8.87 7.67
C PHE A 277 -31.67 -7.45 7.52
N LEU A 278 -32.45 -7.16 6.46
CA LEU A 278 -33.25 -5.94 6.28
C LEU A 278 -34.76 -6.18 6.40
N ARG A 279 -35.20 -7.38 6.81
CA ARG A 279 -36.63 -7.74 6.82
C ARG A 279 -37.48 -6.85 7.73
N ASP A 280 -36.90 -6.33 8.80
CA ASP A 280 -37.58 -5.46 9.77
C ASP A 280 -37.26 -3.96 9.53
N HIS A 281 -36.53 -3.63 8.46
CA HIS A 281 -36.24 -2.25 8.07
C HIS A 281 -37.54 -1.52 7.66
N PRO A 282 -37.72 -0.23 7.98
CA PRO A 282 -38.87 0.54 7.49
C PRO A 282 -38.98 0.51 5.96
N ALA A 283 -40.22 0.44 5.46
CA ALA A 283 -40.51 0.52 4.03
C ALA A 283 -40.31 1.96 3.52
N VAL A 284 -39.62 2.12 2.40
CA VAL A 284 -39.36 3.43 1.79
C VAL A 284 -40.55 3.90 0.96
N LYS A 285 -40.71 5.22 0.86
CA LYS A 285 -41.79 5.89 0.09
C LYS A 285 -41.31 6.54 -1.21
N ALA A 286 -40.01 6.46 -1.48
CA ALA A 286 -39.29 7.08 -2.59
C ALA A 286 -37.98 6.31 -2.84
N PRO A 287 -37.25 6.62 -3.94
CA PRO A 287 -35.88 6.16 -4.12
C PRO A 287 -34.96 6.68 -3.00
N VAL A 288 -34.22 5.79 -2.34
CA VAL A 288 -33.36 6.11 -1.19
C VAL A 288 -31.98 5.46 -1.36
N ILE A 289 -30.94 6.17 -0.95
CA ILE A 289 -29.59 5.66 -0.76
C ILE A 289 -29.24 5.88 0.70
N GLU A 290 -28.88 4.82 1.42
CA GLU A 290 -28.71 4.83 2.87
C GLU A 290 -27.42 4.10 3.28
N MET A 291 -26.69 4.64 4.25
CA MET A 291 -25.53 3.99 4.86
C MET A 291 -25.93 3.45 6.23
N ILE A 292 -25.90 2.13 6.39
CA ILE A 292 -26.18 1.48 7.69
C ILE A 292 -24.95 0.76 8.25
N ASN A 293 -24.99 0.49 9.55
CA ASN A 293 -24.05 -0.43 10.19
C ASN A 293 -24.36 -1.86 9.75
N HIS A 294 -23.33 -2.68 9.56
CA HIS A 294 -23.49 -4.12 9.47
C HIS A 294 -23.97 -4.67 10.84
N PRO A 295 -25.08 -5.42 10.92
CA PRO A 295 -25.75 -5.76 12.18
C PRO A 295 -24.89 -6.45 13.24
N GLN A 296 -23.85 -7.19 12.82
CA GLN A 296 -22.97 -7.95 13.70
C GLN A 296 -21.56 -7.34 13.85
N ASN A 297 -21.27 -6.22 13.16
CA ASN A 297 -19.93 -5.63 13.13
C ASN A 297 -20.01 -4.12 12.79
N PRO A 298 -19.88 -3.20 13.77
CA PRO A 298 -20.05 -1.77 13.53
C PRO A 298 -18.95 -1.14 12.66
N TYR A 299 -17.79 -1.81 12.51
CA TYR A 299 -16.69 -1.37 11.65
C TYR A 299 -16.94 -1.62 10.17
N VAL A 300 -18.00 -2.38 9.83
CA VAL A 300 -18.42 -2.65 8.45
C VAL A 300 -19.69 -1.86 8.13
N LYS A 301 -19.70 -1.21 6.96
CA LYS A 301 -20.83 -0.43 6.44
C LYS A 301 -21.52 -1.12 5.27
N LEU A 302 -22.83 -0.94 5.19
CA LEU A 302 -23.63 -1.39 4.06
C LEU A 302 -24.26 -0.16 3.39
N LEU A 303 -24.05 0.00 2.08
CA LEU A 303 -24.79 0.98 1.30
C LEU A 303 -26.07 0.32 0.79
N VAL A 304 -27.21 0.64 1.38
CA VAL A 304 -28.51 0.17 0.91
C VAL A 304 -28.98 1.10 -0.21
N VAL A 305 -29.07 0.57 -1.42
CA VAL A 305 -29.78 1.18 -2.55
C VAL A 305 -31.20 0.62 -2.49
N PHE A 306 -32.16 1.48 -2.13
CA PHE A 306 -33.51 1.09 -1.74
C PHE A 306 -34.55 1.81 -2.60
N GLY A 307 -35.57 1.09 -3.09
CA GLY A 307 -36.73 1.69 -3.74
C GLY A 307 -38.05 1.09 -3.26
N ARG A 308 -39.18 1.73 -3.56
CA ARG A 308 -40.49 1.06 -3.43
C ARG A 308 -40.55 -0.17 -4.33
N ASP A 309 -40.11 0.00 -5.58
CA ASP A 309 -40.10 -0.98 -6.65
C ASP A 309 -38.77 -0.91 -7.44
N ASP A 310 -38.67 -1.71 -8.51
CA ASP A 310 -37.47 -1.78 -9.35
C ASP A 310 -37.21 -0.46 -10.13
N LYS A 311 -38.22 0.40 -10.32
CA LYS A 311 -38.07 1.72 -10.99
C LYS A 311 -37.42 2.72 -10.05
N ASP A 312 -37.88 2.76 -8.80
CA ASP A 312 -37.27 3.58 -7.75
C ASP A 312 -35.82 3.15 -7.52
N LEU A 313 -35.57 1.84 -7.45
CA LEU A 313 -34.21 1.29 -7.31
C LEU A 313 -33.29 1.74 -8.46
N LEU A 314 -33.78 1.68 -9.71
CA LEU A 314 -33.06 2.16 -10.87
C LEU A 314 -32.81 3.68 -10.84
N GLN A 315 -33.74 4.46 -10.28
CA GLN A 315 -33.57 5.91 -10.05
C GLN A 315 -32.49 6.18 -9.00
N ALA A 316 -32.48 5.46 -7.88
CA ALA A 316 -31.43 5.56 -6.85
C ALA A 316 -30.04 5.22 -7.43
N ALA A 317 -29.93 4.11 -8.18
CA ALA A 317 -28.69 3.70 -8.84
C ALA A 317 -28.15 4.73 -9.84
N LYS A 318 -29.02 5.30 -10.69
CA LYS A 318 -28.63 6.41 -11.59
C LYS A 318 -28.21 7.66 -10.82
N GLY A 319 -28.84 7.92 -9.68
CA GLY A 319 -28.48 8.99 -8.75
C GLY A 319 -27.02 8.93 -8.29
N ILE A 320 -26.58 7.74 -7.85
CA ILE A 320 -25.17 7.45 -7.53
C ILE A 320 -24.29 7.75 -8.74
N ALA A 321 -24.65 7.18 -9.90
CA ALA A 321 -23.79 7.20 -11.08
C ALA A 321 -23.57 8.61 -11.66
N GLN A 322 -24.58 9.49 -11.59
CA GLN A 322 -24.49 10.83 -12.16
C GLN A 322 -23.79 11.86 -11.27
N GLY A 323 -23.66 11.64 -9.96
CA GLY A 323 -22.99 12.57 -9.04
C GLY A 323 -23.69 13.93 -8.83
N ASN A 324 -24.89 14.13 -9.39
CA ASN A 324 -25.69 15.36 -9.25
C ASN A 324 -26.42 15.45 -7.88
N ILE A 325 -26.24 14.45 -7.01
CA ILE A 325 -26.91 14.35 -5.72
C ILE A 325 -25.97 14.86 -4.63
N LEU A 326 -26.49 15.77 -3.80
CA LEU A 326 -25.83 16.22 -2.60
C LEU A 326 -25.98 15.17 -1.49
N PHE A 327 -25.01 14.26 -1.41
CA PHE A 327 -24.96 13.25 -0.37
C PHE A 327 -24.66 13.89 1.00
N ARG A 328 -25.55 13.71 1.99
CA ARG A 328 -25.41 14.21 3.37
C ARG A 328 -26.24 13.38 4.34
N GLY A 329 -25.70 13.12 5.53
CA GLY A 329 -26.38 12.35 6.56
C GLY A 329 -26.42 10.85 6.25
N GLU A 330 -27.10 10.07 7.08
CA GLU A 330 -27.17 8.61 6.93
C GLU A 330 -27.98 8.15 5.72
N SER A 331 -28.96 8.94 5.27
CA SER A 331 -29.91 8.57 4.22
C SER A 331 -30.26 9.75 3.31
N VAL A 332 -30.37 9.50 2.00
CA VAL A 332 -30.60 10.51 0.96
C VAL A 332 -31.70 10.05 0.00
N VAL A 333 -32.73 10.88 -0.17
CA VAL A 333 -33.82 10.64 -1.12
C VAL A 333 -33.44 11.16 -2.51
N VAL A 334 -33.58 10.33 -3.54
CA VAL A 334 -33.27 10.70 -4.94
C VAL A 334 -34.51 11.26 -5.64
N ASN A 335 -34.74 12.56 -5.48
CA ASN A 335 -35.92 13.26 -6.01
C ASN A 335 -35.99 13.30 -7.54
N GLU A 336 -34.92 13.76 -8.21
CA GLU A 336 -34.85 13.87 -9.66
C GLU A 336 -33.45 13.51 -10.15
N VAL A 337 -33.39 12.80 -11.28
CA VAL A 337 -32.14 12.42 -11.95
C VAL A 337 -32.18 13.02 -13.35
N LYS A 338 -31.46 14.12 -13.56
CA LYS A 338 -31.48 14.85 -14.84
C LYS A 338 -30.99 13.95 -15.98
N PRO A 339 -31.70 13.85 -17.11
CA PRO A 339 -31.21 13.11 -18.28
C PRO A 339 -29.84 13.64 -18.72
N LEU A 340 -28.89 12.74 -18.93
CA LEU A 340 -27.60 13.10 -19.53
C LEU A 340 -27.82 13.44 -21.00
N LEU A 341 -27.08 14.44 -21.51
CA LEU A 341 -27.01 14.68 -22.94
C LEU A 341 -26.41 13.46 -23.66
N PRO A 342 -26.82 13.17 -24.91
CA PRO A 342 -26.20 12.13 -25.71
C PRO A 342 -24.68 12.30 -25.78
N ARG A 343 -23.95 11.19 -25.66
CA ARG A 343 -22.50 11.16 -25.80
C ARG A 343 -22.08 11.61 -27.21
N LYS A 344 -20.98 12.33 -27.30
CA LYS A 344 -20.32 12.72 -28.55
C LYS A 344 -19.15 11.78 -28.84
N PRO A 345 -18.72 11.64 -30.11
CA PRO A 345 -17.46 10.96 -30.41
C PRO A 345 -16.29 11.55 -29.59
N TYR A 346 -15.43 10.68 -29.07
CA TYR A 346 -14.22 11.02 -28.31
C TYR A 346 -14.44 11.82 -27.00
N ASP A 347 -15.65 11.84 -26.44
CA ASP A 347 -15.96 12.55 -25.20
C ASP A 347 -15.69 11.75 -23.91
N ALA A 348 -15.07 10.57 -24.03
CA ALA A 348 -14.74 9.69 -22.90
C ALA A 348 -13.75 10.38 -21.95
N PRO A 349 -14.04 10.48 -20.64
CA PRO A 349 -13.25 11.31 -19.71
C PRO A 349 -11.81 10.80 -19.50
N ASN A 350 -11.56 9.51 -19.77
CA ASN A 350 -10.23 8.90 -19.64
C ASN A 350 -9.39 9.00 -20.93
N TRP A 351 -9.89 9.66 -21.98
CA TRP A 351 -9.16 9.92 -23.22
C TRP A 351 -8.80 11.40 -23.33
N VAL A 352 -7.62 11.68 -23.87
CA VAL A 352 -7.19 13.03 -24.21
C VAL A 352 -8.11 13.58 -25.30
N ARG A 353 -8.66 14.77 -25.05
CA ARG A 353 -9.55 15.44 -26.00
C ARG A 353 -8.82 15.78 -27.29
N THR A 354 -9.48 15.46 -28.40
CA THR A 354 -8.99 15.69 -29.77
C THR A 354 -9.60 16.93 -30.42
N ASP A 355 -10.62 17.54 -29.80
CA ASP A 355 -11.40 18.66 -30.32
C ASP A 355 -10.90 20.04 -29.86
N ARG A 356 -9.91 20.09 -28.96
CA ARG A 356 -9.25 21.32 -28.51
C ARG A 356 -7.83 21.03 -27.99
N PRO A 357 -6.97 22.06 -27.84
CA PRO A 357 -5.75 21.96 -27.06
C PRO A 357 -6.04 21.48 -25.62
N VAL A 358 -5.14 20.64 -25.09
CA VAL A 358 -5.16 20.11 -23.72
C VAL A 358 -3.90 20.57 -23.00
N THR A 359 -4.05 21.07 -21.78
CA THR A 359 -2.94 21.54 -20.95
C THR A 359 -2.34 20.42 -20.12
N PHE A 360 -1.06 20.50 -19.74
CA PHE A 360 -0.44 19.52 -18.83
C PHE A 360 -1.17 19.43 -17.48
N GLY A 361 -1.78 20.53 -17.02
CA GLY A 361 -2.58 20.56 -15.79
C GLY A 361 -3.86 19.72 -15.85
N GLU A 362 -4.32 19.34 -17.04
CA GLU A 362 -5.45 18.41 -17.24
C GLU A 362 -4.99 16.94 -17.31
N LEU A 363 -3.70 16.69 -17.51
CA LEU A 363 -3.10 15.35 -17.59
C LEU A 363 -2.49 14.89 -16.24
N LYS A 364 -2.50 15.75 -15.22
CA LYS A 364 -1.98 15.42 -13.90
C LYS A 364 -2.93 14.50 -13.13
N THR A 365 -2.38 13.51 -12.42
CA THR A 365 -3.10 12.59 -11.55
C THR A 365 -3.02 12.97 -10.07
N TYR A 366 -2.05 13.82 -9.69
CA TYR A 366 -1.91 14.43 -8.36
C TYR A 366 -1.37 15.87 -8.47
N GLU A 367 -1.42 16.62 -7.36
CA GLU A 367 -1.20 18.07 -7.39
C GLU A 367 0.24 18.48 -7.72
N GLU A 368 1.23 17.81 -7.13
CA GLU A 368 2.67 18.10 -7.28
C GLU A 368 3.32 17.50 -8.54
N GLN A 369 2.61 16.71 -9.35
CA GLN A 369 3.23 15.89 -10.42
C GLN A 369 4.10 16.67 -11.42
N LEU A 370 3.80 17.94 -11.64
CA LEU A 370 4.52 18.80 -12.59
C LEU A 370 5.64 19.63 -11.93
N GLN A 371 6.08 19.22 -10.73
CA GLN A 371 7.15 19.85 -9.97
C GLN A 371 8.32 18.88 -9.79
N SER A 372 9.55 19.39 -9.83
CA SER A 372 10.77 18.64 -9.56
C SER A 372 11.85 19.61 -9.09
N SER A 373 12.68 19.21 -8.13
CA SER A 373 13.66 20.07 -7.47
C SER A 373 14.96 19.31 -7.16
N GLY A 374 16.09 20.02 -7.15
CA GLY A 374 17.41 19.47 -6.88
C GLY A 374 18.47 19.91 -7.88
N LEU A 375 19.72 19.47 -7.66
CA LEU A 375 20.84 19.64 -8.60
C LEU A 375 20.68 18.77 -9.85
N GLU A 376 20.17 17.55 -9.66
CA GLU A 376 19.73 16.64 -10.73
C GLU A 376 18.24 16.28 -10.49
N PRO A 377 17.30 17.13 -10.94
CA PRO A 377 15.87 16.89 -10.73
C PRO A 377 15.40 15.63 -11.47
N ALA A 378 14.53 14.85 -10.82
CA ALA A 378 13.93 13.67 -11.43
C ALA A 378 13.03 14.04 -12.62
N ALA A 379 12.97 13.15 -13.62
CA ALA A 379 12.15 13.35 -14.81
C ALA A 379 10.64 13.30 -14.48
N ILE A 380 9.91 14.32 -14.93
CA ILE A 380 8.45 14.41 -14.82
C ILE A 380 7.82 13.53 -15.90
N ASN A 381 7.09 12.49 -15.47
CA ASN A 381 6.37 11.60 -16.37
C ASN A 381 4.87 11.96 -16.42
N VAL A 382 4.35 12.14 -17.63
CA VAL A 382 2.92 12.42 -17.88
C VAL A 382 2.40 11.38 -18.87
N SER A 383 1.42 10.58 -18.45
CA SER A 383 0.79 9.57 -19.31
C SER A 383 -0.37 10.18 -20.09
N LEU A 384 -0.56 9.71 -21.34
CA LEU A 384 -1.64 10.16 -22.22
C LEU A 384 -2.34 8.94 -22.83
N ASN A 385 -3.67 8.97 -22.84
CA ASN A 385 -4.51 7.94 -23.45
C ASN A 385 -5.20 8.54 -24.68
N LEU A 386 -4.90 8.02 -25.87
CA LEU A 386 -5.57 8.45 -27.10
C LEU A 386 -6.76 7.54 -27.42
N PRO A 387 -7.78 8.03 -28.15
CA PRO A 387 -8.80 7.16 -28.75
C PRO A 387 -8.16 6.06 -29.61
N PRO A 388 -8.65 4.80 -29.54
CA PRO A 388 -8.00 3.65 -30.16
C PRO A 388 -8.05 3.64 -31.70
N ASP A 389 -8.94 4.44 -32.28
CA ASP A 389 -9.15 4.65 -33.71
C ASP A 389 -8.42 5.88 -34.26
N LEU A 390 -7.64 6.59 -33.43
CA LEU A 390 -6.89 7.77 -33.84
C LEU A 390 -5.68 7.39 -34.72
N TYR A 391 -5.91 7.29 -36.02
CA TYR A 391 -4.90 6.91 -37.00
C TYR A 391 -4.14 8.13 -37.56
N LEU A 392 -2.86 8.27 -37.19
CA LEU A 392 -1.97 9.28 -37.77
C LEU A 392 -1.34 8.78 -39.08
N MET A 393 -1.92 9.18 -40.22
CA MET A 393 -1.29 9.03 -41.53
C MET A 393 0.04 9.77 -41.54
N ARG A 394 1.16 9.03 -41.63
CA ARG A 394 2.52 9.59 -41.69
C ARG A 394 2.73 10.34 -43.00
N GLN A 395 2.47 11.65 -43.02
CA GLN A 395 2.85 12.52 -44.13
C GLN A 395 4.39 12.58 -44.23
N TYR A 396 4.94 11.78 -45.14
CA TYR A 396 6.27 12.05 -45.69
C TYR A 396 6.17 13.34 -46.51
N ARG A 397 6.64 14.46 -45.95
CA ARG A 397 7.07 15.59 -46.77
C ARG A 397 8.40 15.22 -47.39
N HIS A 398 8.43 15.16 -48.71
CA HIS A 398 9.66 15.22 -49.50
C HIS A 398 10.19 16.65 -49.55
#